data_AF-A0A937C9F6-F1
#
_entry.id   AF-A0A937C9F6-F1
#
_cell.length_a   1.000
_cell.length_b   1.000
_cell.length_c   1.000
_cell.angle_alpha   90.00
_cell.angle_beta   90.00
_cell.angle_gamma   90.00
#
_symmetry.space_group_name_H-M   'P 1'
#
loop_
_entity.id
_entity.type
_entity.pdbx_description
1 polymer ?
#
loop_
_entity_poly.entity_id
_entity_poly.type
_entity_poly.pdbx_seq_one_letter_code
_entity_poly.pdbx_strand_id
1 'polypeptide(L)'
;MQSNQRYRFGKTEKLKSRKTIEQLFAEGKSFSNFPFRVIWKFTQTADAALQAGFTVSSKNFKNAVDRNRIKRLMREAYRLQKNAPLSALLK
;
A
#
# COMPACT_ATOMS: atom_id res chain seq x y z
N MET A 1 -25.43 6.77 -14.41
CA MET A 1 -24.83 7.82 -13.55
C MET A 1 -23.39 7.43 -13.26
N GLN A 2 -22.41 8.14 -13.82
CA GLN A 2 -21.00 7.77 -13.65
C GLN A 2 -20.56 8.07 -12.20
N SER A 3 -20.17 7.02 -11.47
CA SER A 3 -19.63 7.15 -10.12
C SER A 3 -18.41 8.06 -10.15
N ASN A 4 -18.43 9.15 -9.39
CA ASN A 4 -17.32 10.09 -9.26
C ASN A 4 -16.18 9.42 -8.46
N GLN A 5 -15.38 8.60 -9.14
CA GLN A 5 -14.32 7.80 -8.53
C GLN A 5 -13.20 8.73 -8.04
N ARG A 6 -13.13 8.94 -6.73
CA ARG A 6 -12.07 9.77 -6.12
C ARG A 6 -10.76 8.98 -6.06
N TYR A 7 -9.91 9.16 -7.07
CA TYR A 7 -8.53 8.66 -7.10
C TYR A 7 -7.62 9.49 -6.18
N ARG A 8 -7.83 9.41 -4.87
CA ARG A 8 -7.02 10.10 -3.85
C ARG A 8 -6.39 9.07 -2.91
N PHE A 9 -5.15 9.36 -2.50
CA PHE A 9 -4.45 8.62 -1.44
C PHE A 9 -4.38 9.49 -0.18
N GLY A 10 -5.43 9.37 0.63
CA GLY A 10 -5.71 10.21 1.80
C GLY A 10 -4.74 10.00 2.96
N LYS A 11 -4.92 10.76 4.05
CA LYS A 11 -4.10 10.61 5.26
C LYS A 11 -4.43 9.31 6.02
N THR A 12 -5.71 8.91 6.03
CA THR A 12 -6.24 7.72 6.74
C THR A 12 -5.83 6.40 6.08
N GLU A 13 -5.55 6.42 4.78
CA GLU A 13 -5.14 5.25 4.00
C GLU A 13 -3.63 5.00 4.06
N LYS A 14 -2.87 5.95 4.62
CA LYS A 14 -1.41 5.85 4.72
C LYS A 14 -1.05 5.12 6.01
N LEU A 15 -0.39 3.98 5.86
CA LEU A 15 0.22 3.29 7.00
C LEU A 15 1.45 4.08 7.47
N LYS A 16 1.34 4.74 8.62
CA LYS A 16 2.42 5.59 9.19
C LYS A 16 2.91 5.16 10.58
N SER A 17 2.05 4.49 11.34
CA SER A 17 2.37 4.11 12.72
C SER A 17 3.48 3.07 12.75
N ARG A 18 4.58 3.38 13.45
CA ARG A 18 5.71 2.47 13.62
C ARG A 18 5.28 1.15 14.28
N LYS A 19 4.47 1.22 15.34
CA LYS A 19 3.94 0.04 16.05
C LYS A 19 3.13 -0.86 15.12
N THR A 20 2.26 -0.26 14.30
CA THR A 20 1.43 -1.03 13.34
C THR A 20 2.27 -1.67 12.25
N ILE A 21 3.32 -0.99 11.78
CA ILE A 21 4.26 -1.54 10.81
C ILE A 21 5.04 -2.71 11.43
N GLU A 22 5.60 -2.55 12.63
CA GLU A 22 6.31 -3.61 13.35
C GLU A 22 5.42 -4.84 13.55
N GLN A 23 4.17 -4.64 13.98
CA GLN A 23 3.20 -5.72 14.11
C GLN A 23 2.87 -6.39 12.77
N LEU A 24 2.76 -5.61 11.68
CA LEU A 24 2.53 -6.13 10.33
C LEU A 24 3.69 -7.02 9.87
N PHE A 25 4.94 -6.66 10.20
CA PHE A 25 6.11 -7.48 9.89
C PHE A 25 6.21 -8.75 10.76
N ALA A 26 5.71 -8.70 12.00
CA ALA A 26 5.75 -9.83 12.93
C ALA A 26 4.64 -10.87 12.67
N GLU A 27 3.40 -10.41 12.47
CA GLU A 27 2.21 -11.27 12.40
C GLU A 27 1.59 -11.34 11.00
N GLY A 28 2.08 -10.53 10.06
CA GLY A 28 1.52 -10.44 8.71
C GLY A 28 1.88 -11.64 7.84
N LYS A 29 0.96 -11.99 6.94
CA LYS A 29 1.24 -12.93 5.85
C LYS A 29 2.03 -12.19 4.79
N SER A 30 3.03 -12.86 4.21
CA SER A 30 3.84 -12.29 3.13
C SER A 30 3.75 -13.14 1.87
N PHE A 31 3.76 -12.47 0.73
CA PHE A 31 4.01 -13.12 -0.55
C PHE A 31 5.00 -12.28 -1.36
N SER A 32 5.79 -12.98 -2.17
CA SER A 32 6.78 -12.36 -3.03
C SER A 32 6.40 -12.69 -4.46
N ASN A 33 6.19 -11.65 -5.27
CA ASN A 33 6.03 -11.78 -6.71
C ASN A 33 7.00 -10.79 -7.35
N PHE A 34 8.09 -11.31 -7.94
CA PHE A 34 9.16 -10.46 -8.44
C PHE A 34 8.60 -9.33 -9.35
N PRO A 35 8.96 -8.06 -9.12
CA PRO A 35 9.99 -7.52 -8.22
C PRO A 35 9.48 -7.08 -6.83
N PHE A 36 8.24 -7.38 -6.46
CA PHE A 36 7.58 -6.91 -5.24
C PHE A 36 7.51 -7.96 -4.14
N ARG A 37 7.64 -7.49 -2.90
CA ARG A 37 7.25 -8.24 -1.71
C ARG A 37 6.12 -7.49 -1.02
N VAL A 38 5.02 -8.19 -0.78
CA VAL A 38 3.83 -7.64 -0.15
C VAL A 38 3.63 -8.34 1.18
N ILE A 39 3.37 -7.55 2.22
CA ILE A 39 3.05 -8.03 3.56
C ILE A 39 1.71 -7.43 3.93
N TRP A 40 0.79 -8.27 4.38
CA TRP A 40 -0.57 -7.87 4.65
C TRP A 40 -1.14 -8.61 5.87
N LYS A 41 -2.10 -7.97 6.52
CA LYS A 41 -2.83 -8.51 7.66
C LYS A 41 -4.22 -7.89 7.66
N PHE A 42 -5.24 -8.68 7.99
CA PHE A 42 -6.58 -8.16 8.27
C PHE A 42 -6.63 -7.63 9.71
N THR A 43 -7.18 -6.44 9.90
CA THR A 43 -7.41 -5.85 11.21
C THR A 43 -8.82 -5.27 11.25
N GLN A 44 -9.53 -5.46 12.37
CA GLN A 44 -10.88 -4.90 12.56
C GLN A 44 -10.86 -3.43 13.00
N THR A 45 -9.73 -2.94 13.50
CA THR A 45 -9.57 -1.60 14.08
C THR A 45 -8.94 -0.58 13.13
N ALA A 46 -8.97 -0.80 11.81
CA ALA A 46 -8.41 0.17 10.88
C ALA A 46 -9.38 1.33 10.60
N ASP A 47 -8.85 2.56 10.65
CA ASP A 47 -9.58 3.80 10.29
C ASP A 47 -10.04 3.87 8.83
N ALA A 48 -9.55 2.97 7.98
CA ALA A 48 -9.89 2.88 6.57
C ALA A 48 -9.97 1.42 6.13
N ALA A 49 -10.83 1.13 5.16
CA ALA A 49 -11.01 -0.21 4.58
C ALA A 49 -9.69 -0.81 4.03
N LEU A 50 -8.75 0.04 3.61
CA LEU A 50 -7.42 -0.39 3.17
C LEU A 50 -6.39 0.67 3.57
N GLN A 51 -5.33 0.22 4.24
CA GLN A 51 -4.17 1.03 4.57
C GLN A 51 -2.92 0.46 3.89
N ALA A 52 -2.12 1.31 3.27
CA ALA A 52 -0.93 0.89 2.54
C ALA A 52 0.29 1.75 2.89
N GLY A 53 1.45 1.09 2.95
CA GLY A 53 2.76 1.70 3.07
C GLY A 53 3.68 1.18 1.98
N PHE A 54 4.52 2.06 1.44
CA PHE A 54 5.47 1.71 0.37
C PHE A 54 6.89 1.93 0.83
N THR A 55 7.67 0.86 0.86
CA THR A 55 9.08 0.87 1.21
C THR A 55 9.92 0.40 0.02
N VAL A 56 11.14 0.91 -0.08
CA VAL A 56 12.10 0.52 -1.12
C VAL A 56 13.44 0.29 -0.44
N SER A 57 14.08 -0.83 -0.76
CA SER A 57 15.37 -1.21 -0.18
C SER A 57 16.45 -0.19 -0.55
N SER A 58 17.10 0.39 0.46
CA SER A 58 18.29 1.23 0.29
C SER A 58 19.52 0.43 -0.10
N LYS A 59 19.53 -0.88 0.17
CA LYS A 59 20.63 -1.78 -0.21
C LYS A 59 20.69 -1.98 -1.72
N ASN A 60 19.52 -2.15 -2.36
CA ASN A 60 19.44 -2.44 -3.79
C ASN A 60 19.44 -1.17 -4.64
N PHE A 61 18.83 -0.08 -4.14
CA PHE A 61 18.74 1.19 -4.86
C PHE A 61 19.48 2.28 -4.08
N LYS A 62 20.76 2.47 -4.40
CA LYS A 62 21.63 3.44 -3.70
C LYS A 62 21.19 4.89 -3.94
N ASN A 63 20.77 5.21 -5.16
CA ASN A 63 20.36 6.56 -5.55
C ASN A 63 19.02 6.95 -4.90
N ALA A 64 18.98 8.13 -4.28
CA ALA A 64 17.75 8.66 -3.70
C ALA A 64 16.67 8.96 -4.76
N VAL A 65 17.08 9.41 -5.94
CA VAL A 65 16.18 9.72 -7.06
C VAL A 65 15.42 8.47 -7.52
N ASP A 66 16.13 7.34 -7.70
CA ASP A 66 15.53 6.07 -8.12
C ASP A 66 14.54 5.54 -7.08
N ARG A 67 14.93 5.54 -5.79
CA ARG A 67 14.02 5.16 -4.69
C ARG A 67 12.76 6.02 -4.67
N ASN A 68 12.90 7.33 -4.90
CA ASN A 68 11.77 8.25 -4.92
C ASN A 68 10.88 8.02 -6.14
N ARG A 69 11.45 7.73 -7.32
CA ARG A 69 10.72 7.37 -8.53
C ARG A 69 9.91 6.08 -8.30
N ILE A 70 10.53 5.02 -7.79
CA ILE A 70 9.87 3.75 -7.49
C ILE A 70 8.70 3.96 -6.52
N LYS A 71 8.93 4.66 -5.40
CA LYS A 71 7.86 4.98 -4.44
C LYS A 71 6.74 5.82 -5.05
N ARG A 72 7.04 6.72 -6.00
CA ARG A 72 6.02 7.51 -6.73
C ARG A 72 5.18 6.62 -7.62
N LEU A 73 5.80 5.75 -8.42
CA LEU A 73 5.10 4.80 -9.29
C LEU A 73 4.19 3.86 -8.50
N MET A 74 4.68 3.29 -7.39
CA MET A 74 3.87 2.44 -6.52
C MET A 74 2.63 3.17 -5.96
N ARG A 75 2.79 4.44 -5.54
CA ARG A 75 1.66 5.24 -5.03
C ARG A 75 0.65 5.57 -6.13
N GLU A 76 1.10 5.88 -7.34
CA GLU A 76 0.20 6.14 -8.47
C GLU A 76 -0.58 4.87 -8.86
N ALA A 77 0.09 3.72 -8.92
CA ALA A 77 -0.58 2.43 -9.16
C ALA A 77 -1.66 2.16 -8.10
N TYR A 78 -1.35 2.35 -6.81
CA TYR A 78 -2.33 2.23 -5.74
C TYR A 78 -3.50 3.22 -5.88
N ARG A 79 -3.21 4.49 -6.20
CA ARG A 79 -4.22 5.55 -6.37
C ARG A 79 -5.21 5.20 -7.48
N LEU A 80 -4.73 4.64 -8.59
CA LEU A 80 -5.56 4.23 -9.74
C LEU A 80 -6.31 2.93 -9.47
N GLN A 81 -5.64 1.96 -8.85
CA GLN A 81 -6.16 0.61 -8.77
C GLN A 81 -7.03 0.39 -7.53
N LYS A 82 -6.95 1.20 -6.46
CA LYS A 82 -7.72 1.04 -5.22
C LYS A 82 -9.22 0.74 -5.43
N ASN A 83 -9.86 1.35 -6.42
CA ASN A 83 -11.29 1.21 -6.64
C ASN A 83 -11.67 -0.12 -7.33
N ALA A 84 -10.76 -0.73 -8.09
CA ALA A 84 -11.04 -1.95 -8.85
C ALA A 84 -11.15 -3.22 -7.97
N PRO A 85 -10.18 -3.59 -7.11
CA PRO A 85 -10.26 -4.78 -6.28
C PRO A 85 -11.29 -4.65 -5.16
N LEU A 86 -11.58 -3.44 -4.66
CA LEU A 86 -12.62 -3.24 -3.65
C LEU A 86 -14.02 -3.61 -4.19
N SER A 87 -14.27 -3.31 -5.47
CA SER A 87 -15.54 -3.63 -6.13
C SER A 87 -15.72 -5.14 -6.39
N ALA A 88 -14.62 -5.88 -6.56
CA ALA A 88 -14.63 -7.32 -6.81
C ALA A 88 -14.76 -8.16 -5.53
N LEU A 89 -14.33 -7.64 -4.38
CA LEU A 89 -14.44 -8.30 -3.07
C LEU A 89 -15.79 -8.06 -2.36
N LEU A 90 -16.60 -7.12 -2.85
CA LEU A 90 -17.91 -6.75 -2.30
C LEU A 90 -19.09 -7.28 -3.14
N LYS A 91 -18.83 -8.19 -4.08
CA LYS A 91 -19.84 -9.05 -4.72
C LYS A 91 -19.80 -10.42 -4.07
#